data_AF-A0A4R4N5P0-F1
#
_entry.id   AF-A0A4R4N5P0-F1
#
_cell.length_a   1.000
_cell.length_b   1.000
_cell.length_c   1.000
_cell.angle_alpha   90.00
_cell.angle_beta   90.00
_cell.angle_gamma   90.00
#
_symmetry.space_group_name_H-M   'P 1'
#
loop_
_entity.id
_entity.type
_entity.pdbx_description
1 polymer ?
#
loop_
_entity_poly.entity_id
_entity_poly.type
_entity_poly.pdbx_seq_one_letter_code
_entity_poly.pdbx_strand_id
1 'polypeptide(L)'
;MSTAFYFTLVGLALGLIFHVADWMTFTYVLHDDRIELRRALIGRSVKSIPRDRIRGVDVSASLPHRLLGLAIVRIDAGADGGEGELNAVSRHEAERLRRVLLARDGHAPPQRVLARMRPRWYVYAPLSGAYLLTPFAVAGSLLGTLYNLGDDLGLITRERVENFGHDVVGLSTAVVLALVILVLIAMPVMSVIAFTLFNWDFTVRERDGSVIAERGLVTRRSVSLERRRLRGVELIDNPFERLAGVARVGALITGLGDAAHRGRLLPAAPRPVAESLAARVLGPVPAPLIAHPPAARGRR
;
A
#
# COMPACT_ATOMS: atom_id res chain seq x y z
N MET A 1 -14.23 37.22 6.16
CA MET A 1 -13.33 36.08 5.87
C MET A 1 -11.90 36.54 6.08
N SER A 2 -11.09 35.78 6.81
CA SER A 2 -9.72 36.17 7.16
C SER A 2 -8.83 36.26 5.91
N THR A 3 -7.77 37.06 5.94
CA THR A 3 -6.75 37.08 4.87
C THR A 3 -6.14 35.69 4.66
N ALA A 4 -6.01 34.91 5.74
CA ALA A 4 -5.58 33.51 5.70
C ALA A 4 -6.46 32.64 4.77
N PHE A 5 -7.78 32.83 4.76
CA PHE A 5 -8.69 32.09 3.89
C PHE A 5 -8.41 32.32 2.39
N TYR A 6 -8.08 33.55 2.00
CA TYR A 6 -7.73 33.85 0.60
C TYR A 6 -6.38 33.24 0.23
N PHE A 7 -5.40 33.27 1.14
CA PHE A 7 -4.10 32.63 0.91
C PHE A 7 -4.23 31.10 0.79
N THR A 8 -5.08 30.44 1.58
CA THR A 8 -5.30 28.98 1.46
C THR A 8 -5.99 28.63 0.15
N LEU A 9 -7.00 29.39 -0.28
CA LEU A 9 -7.68 29.16 -1.55
C LEU A 9 -6.73 29.36 -2.75
N VAL A 10 -5.93 30.43 -2.73
CA VAL A 10 -4.93 30.69 -3.77
C VAL A 10 -3.86 29.60 -3.77
N GLY A 11 -3.39 29.16 -2.60
CA GLY A 11 -2.45 28.04 -2.47
C GLY A 11 -3.00 26.74 -3.06
N LEU A 12 -4.26 26.40 -2.78
CA LEU A 12 -4.93 25.23 -3.35
C LEU A 12 -5.08 25.34 -4.87
N ALA A 13 -5.51 26.51 -5.38
CA ALA A 13 -5.67 26.73 -6.81
C ALA A 13 -4.34 26.63 -7.56
N LEU A 14 -3.28 27.28 -7.05
CA LEU A 14 -1.93 27.20 -7.62
C LEU A 14 -1.39 25.76 -7.56
N GLY A 15 -1.61 25.06 -6.45
CA GLY A 15 -1.23 23.65 -6.30
C GLY A 15 -1.92 22.74 -7.33
N LEU A 16 -3.22 22.97 -7.57
CA LEU A 16 -3.98 22.24 -8.58
C LEU A 16 -3.45 22.54 -10.00
N ILE A 17 -3.25 23.81 -10.34
CA ILE A 17 -2.70 24.22 -11.64
C ILE A 17 -1.33 23.59 -11.86
N PHE A 18 -0.46 23.61 -10.85
CA PHE A 18 0.86 22.99 -10.91
C PHE A 18 0.77 21.48 -11.16
N HIS A 19 -0.10 20.76 -10.44
CA HIS A 19 -0.32 19.32 -10.65
C HIS A 19 -0.86 18.99 -12.04
N VAL A 20 -1.80 19.78 -12.54
CA VAL A 20 -2.36 19.60 -13.89
C VAL A 20 -1.31 19.88 -14.96
N ALA A 21 -0.50 20.92 -14.79
CA ALA A 21 0.59 21.23 -15.71
C ALA A 21 1.71 20.18 -15.70
N ASP A 22 2.09 19.64 -14.53
CA ASP A 22 3.05 18.53 -14.43
C ASP A 22 2.52 17.28 -15.15
N TRP A 23 1.22 16.99 -14.99
CA TRP A 23 0.58 15.87 -15.69
C TRP A 23 0.53 16.07 -17.20
N MET A 24 0.18 17.26 -17.69
CA MET A 24 0.09 17.54 -19.14
C MET A 24 1.45 17.51 -19.84
N THR A 25 2.54 17.76 -19.13
CA THR A 25 3.91 17.80 -19.68
C THR A 25 4.65 16.48 -19.55
N PHE A 26 4.00 15.45 -18.99
CA PHE A 26 4.55 14.11 -18.85
C PHE A 26 4.32 13.28 -20.13
N THR A 27 5.41 12.82 -20.75
CA THR A 27 5.38 11.94 -21.93
C THR A 27 6.25 10.71 -21.70
N TYR A 28 5.87 9.56 -22.25
CA TYR A 28 6.70 8.36 -22.24
C TYR A 28 6.93 7.83 -23.66
N VAL A 29 8.07 7.20 -23.89
CA VAL A 29 8.39 6.51 -25.14
C VAL A 29 8.86 5.10 -24.78
N LEU A 30 8.24 4.10 -25.42
CA LEU A 30 8.61 2.71 -25.26
C LEU A 30 9.47 2.29 -26.46
N HIS A 31 10.72 1.91 -26.19
CA HIS A 31 11.60 1.25 -27.16
C HIS A 31 11.62 -0.26 -26.88
N ASP A 32 12.24 -1.02 -27.78
CA ASP A 32 12.34 -2.48 -27.63
C ASP A 32 13.14 -2.90 -26.38
N ASP A 33 14.18 -2.12 -26.06
CA ASP A 33 15.17 -2.41 -25.02
C ASP A 33 15.02 -1.55 -23.75
N ARG A 34 14.32 -0.41 -23.81
CA ARG A 34 14.19 0.54 -22.71
C ARG A 34 12.88 1.33 -22.74
N ILE A 35 12.49 1.88 -21.61
CA ILE A 35 11.42 2.86 -21.49
C ILE A 35 12.00 4.21 -21.07
N GLU A 36 11.66 5.26 -21.82
CA GLU A 36 12.04 6.64 -21.51
C GLU A 36 10.83 7.39 -20.95
N LEU A 37 10.98 7.95 -19.75
CA LEU A 37 10.00 8.82 -19.10
C LEU A 37 10.51 10.26 -19.18
N ARG A 38 9.71 11.17 -19.73
CA ARG A 38 10.07 12.58 -19.94
C ARG A 38 9.12 13.48 -19.15
N ARG A 39 9.67 14.41 -18.37
CA ARG A 39 8.93 15.49 -17.69
C ARG A 39 9.50 16.84 -18.10
N ALA A 40 8.63 17.79 -18.40
CA ALA A 40 9.04 19.11 -18.84
C ALA A 40 8.08 20.20 -18.35
N LEU A 41 8.09 20.50 -17.05
CA LEU A 41 7.29 21.60 -16.49
C LEU A 41 8.04 22.94 -16.48
N ILE A 42 9.24 22.94 -15.88
CA ILE A 42 10.15 24.10 -15.84
C ILE A 42 11.55 23.69 -16.34
N GLY A 43 12.01 22.50 -15.92
CA GLY A 43 13.22 21.84 -16.43
C GLY A 43 12.90 20.52 -17.15
N ARG A 44 13.76 20.10 -18.06
CA ARG A 44 13.63 18.81 -18.77
C ARG A 44 14.31 17.71 -17.95
N SER A 45 13.52 16.73 -17.50
CA SER A 45 14.02 15.50 -16.88
C SER A 45 13.69 14.31 -17.79
N VAL A 46 14.71 13.57 -18.21
CA VAL A 46 14.57 12.35 -19.02
C VAL A 46 15.15 11.20 -18.22
N LYS A 47 14.31 10.21 -17.90
CA LYS A 47 14.71 9.00 -17.19
C LYS A 47 14.58 7.81 -18.11
N SER A 48 15.71 7.18 -18.42
CA SER A 48 15.75 5.97 -19.25
C SER A 48 15.94 4.75 -18.37
N ILE A 49 15.01 3.80 -18.47
CA ILE A 49 15.01 2.55 -17.70
C ILE A 49 15.13 1.38 -18.69
N PRO A 50 16.27 0.67 -18.73
CA PRO A 50 16.41 -0.54 -19.53
C PRO A 50 15.41 -1.62 -19.11
N ARG A 51 14.78 -2.28 -20.08
CA ARG A 51 13.75 -3.31 -19.85
C ARG A 51 14.29 -4.51 -19.11
N ASP A 52 15.56 -4.84 -19.31
CA ASP A 52 16.22 -5.91 -18.56
C ASP A 52 16.40 -5.57 -17.08
N ARG A 53 16.47 -4.29 -16.71
CA ARG A 53 16.59 -3.88 -15.31
C ARG A 53 15.24 -3.84 -14.59
N ILE A 54 14.12 -3.83 -15.30
CA ILE A 54 12.78 -3.83 -14.69
C ILE A 54 12.58 -5.13 -13.91
N ARG A 55 12.24 -5.00 -12.63
CA ARG A 55 12.07 -6.13 -11.69
C ARG A 55 10.63 -6.31 -11.27
N GLY A 56 9.88 -5.21 -11.24
CA GLY A 56 8.47 -5.23 -10.90
C GLY A 56 7.70 -4.07 -11.52
N VAL A 57 6.43 -4.32 -11.78
CA VAL A 57 5.46 -3.32 -12.24
C VAL A 57 4.27 -3.35 -11.30
N ASP A 58 3.96 -2.21 -10.70
CA ASP A 58 2.84 -2.02 -9.79
C ASP A 58 1.79 -1.12 -10.46
N VAL A 59 0.63 -1.69 -10.73
CA VAL A 59 -0.52 -0.97 -11.28
C VAL A 59 -1.50 -0.68 -10.15
N SER A 60 -1.79 0.59 -9.90
CA SER A 60 -2.70 1.01 -8.86
C SER A 60 -3.80 1.91 -9.41
N ALA A 61 -5.05 1.65 -9.02
CA ALA A 61 -6.21 2.43 -9.40
C ALA A 61 -7.08 2.69 -8.18
N SER A 62 -7.06 3.93 -7.66
CA SER A 62 -7.98 4.36 -6.60
C SER A 62 -9.40 4.53 -7.14
N LEU A 63 -10.39 4.68 -6.26
CA LEU A 63 -11.80 4.84 -6.66
C LEU A 63 -12.00 5.90 -7.77
N PRO A 64 -11.46 7.14 -7.67
CA PRO A 64 -11.59 8.11 -8.75
C PRO A 64 -10.97 7.63 -10.07
N HIS A 65 -9.77 7.06 -10.05
CA HIS A 65 -9.13 6.52 -11.24
C HIS A 65 -9.96 5.40 -11.87
N ARG A 66 -10.51 4.49 -11.06
CA ARG A 66 -11.36 3.40 -11.55
C ARG A 66 -12.65 3.90 -12.22
N LEU A 67 -13.28 4.92 -11.64
CA LEU A 67 -14.48 5.55 -12.22
C LEU A 67 -14.15 6.22 -13.56
N LEU A 68 -12.96 6.81 -13.68
CA LEU A 68 -12.48 7.45 -14.92
C LEU A 68 -11.82 6.47 -15.92
N GLY A 69 -11.73 5.17 -15.60
CA GLY A 69 -11.04 4.18 -16.44
C GLY A 69 -9.52 4.31 -16.49
N LEU A 70 -8.93 5.01 -15.51
CA LEU A 70 -7.50 5.32 -15.39
C LEU A 70 -6.81 4.43 -14.34
N ALA A 71 -5.47 4.39 -14.40
CA ALA A 71 -4.59 3.72 -13.47
C ALA A 71 -3.21 4.40 -13.44
N ILE A 72 -2.49 4.23 -12.34
CA ILE A 72 -1.11 4.65 -12.16
C ILE A 72 -0.21 3.42 -12.31
N VAL A 73 0.81 3.51 -13.16
CA VAL A 73 1.81 2.43 -13.36
C VAL A 73 3.13 2.86 -12.77
N ARG A 74 3.60 2.10 -11.78
CA ARG A 74 4.92 2.27 -11.18
C ARG A 74 5.84 1.16 -11.64
N ILE A 75 7.00 1.54 -12.13
CA ILE A 75 8.05 0.66 -12.64
C ILE A 75 9.20 0.72 -11.66
N ASP A 76 9.65 -0.44 -11.20
CA ASP A 76 10.81 -0.56 -10.33
C ASP A 76 11.93 -1.29 -11.05
N ALA A 77 13.07 -0.60 -11.25
CA ALA A 77 14.28 -1.14 -11.86
C ALA A 77 15.40 -1.44 -10.85
N GLY A 78 15.09 -1.34 -9.56
CA GLY A 78 15.98 -1.57 -8.44
C GLY A 78 16.81 -0.35 -8.02
N ALA A 79 17.62 -0.53 -6.96
CA ALA A 79 18.35 0.50 -6.23
C ALA A 79 19.14 1.46 -7.13
N ASP A 80 19.88 0.93 -8.11
CA ASP A 80 20.70 1.75 -9.04
C ASP A 80 20.00 2.01 -10.40
N GLY A 81 18.87 1.35 -10.66
CA GLY A 81 18.11 1.48 -11.91
C GLY A 81 17.05 2.59 -11.86
N GLY A 82 16.68 3.01 -10.65
CA GLY A 82 15.70 4.06 -10.38
C GLY A 82 14.24 3.61 -10.52
N GLU A 83 13.34 4.42 -9.97
CA GLU A 83 11.88 4.21 -10.07
C GLU A 83 11.24 5.11 -11.14
N GLY A 84 10.27 4.58 -11.88
CA GLY A 84 9.47 5.33 -12.85
C GLY A 84 7.99 5.29 -12.50
N GLU A 85 7.28 6.42 -12.64
CA GLU A 85 5.84 6.49 -12.41
C GLU A 85 5.16 7.15 -13.61
N LEU A 86 4.17 6.45 -14.16
CA LEU A 86 3.26 6.94 -15.18
C LEU A 86 1.91 7.20 -14.51
N ASN A 87 1.56 8.48 -14.40
CA ASN A 87 0.33 8.92 -13.75
C ASN A 87 -0.85 8.88 -14.71
N ALA A 88 -1.95 8.26 -14.26
CA ALA A 88 -3.25 8.31 -14.93
C ALA A 88 -3.23 7.87 -16.41
N VAL A 89 -2.65 6.70 -16.69
CA VAL A 89 -2.79 6.02 -17.99
C VAL A 89 -4.12 5.26 -18.04
N SER A 90 -4.66 4.97 -19.23
CA SER A 90 -5.86 4.16 -19.33
C SER A 90 -5.63 2.76 -18.76
N ARG A 91 -6.69 2.11 -18.25
CA ARG A 91 -6.58 0.75 -17.70
C ARG A 91 -6.05 -0.26 -18.72
N HIS A 92 -6.42 -0.11 -20.00
CA HIS A 92 -5.95 -0.97 -21.08
C HIS A 92 -4.46 -0.72 -21.39
N GLU A 93 -4.04 0.54 -21.35
CA GLU A 93 -2.64 0.94 -21.47
C GLU A 93 -1.79 0.35 -20.34
N ALA A 94 -2.23 0.49 -19.09
CA ALA A 94 -1.53 -0.06 -17.93
C ALA A 94 -1.33 -1.58 -18.02
N GLU A 95 -2.36 -2.28 -18.48
CA GLU A 95 -2.33 -3.71 -18.75
C GLU A 95 -1.36 -4.07 -19.89
N ARG A 96 -1.36 -3.30 -20.98
CA ARG A 96 -0.42 -3.47 -22.10
C ARG A 96 1.02 -3.26 -21.64
N LEU A 97 1.31 -2.14 -20.97
CA LEU A 97 2.63 -1.82 -20.44
C LEU A 97 3.13 -2.91 -19.51
N ARG A 98 2.28 -3.37 -18.57
CA ARG A 98 2.67 -4.47 -17.67
C ARG A 98 3.09 -5.71 -18.44
N ARG A 99 2.30 -6.12 -19.44
CA ARG A 99 2.63 -7.27 -20.29
C ARG A 99 3.91 -7.03 -21.05
N VAL A 100 4.08 -5.90 -21.73
CA VAL A 100 5.28 -5.65 -22.54
C VAL A 100 6.53 -5.54 -21.68
N LEU A 101 6.47 -4.87 -20.52
CA LEU A 101 7.63 -4.67 -19.67
C LEU A 101 8.10 -5.95 -18.98
N LEU A 102 7.18 -6.86 -18.63
CA LEU A 102 7.49 -8.11 -17.93
C LEU A 102 7.50 -9.36 -18.81
N ALA A 103 6.90 -9.34 -20.00
CA ALA A 103 6.93 -10.47 -20.90
C ALA A 103 8.35 -10.67 -21.42
N ARG A 104 8.97 -11.76 -21.01
CA ARG A 104 10.14 -12.34 -21.66
C ARG A 104 9.89 -13.83 -21.80
N ASP A 105 10.05 -14.29 -23.03
CA ASP A 105 9.95 -15.67 -23.52
C ASP A 105 8.53 -16.24 -23.69
N GLY A 106 8.22 -16.64 -24.93
CA GLY A 106 6.90 -17.07 -25.41
C GLY A 106 6.41 -18.44 -24.92
N HIS A 107 6.93 -18.94 -23.81
CA HIS A 107 6.55 -20.23 -23.21
C HIS A 107 6.07 -20.06 -21.76
N ALA A 108 5.20 -19.09 -21.56
CA ALA A 108 4.57 -18.86 -20.26
C ALA A 108 3.67 -20.06 -19.87
N PRO A 109 3.88 -20.69 -18.70
CA PRO A 109 2.95 -21.69 -18.21
C PRO A 109 1.56 -21.08 -17.99
N PRO A 110 0.48 -21.86 -18.10
CA PRO A 110 -0.88 -21.39 -17.93
C PRO A 110 -1.09 -20.75 -16.55
N GLN A 111 -2.01 -19.78 -16.49
CA GLN A 111 -2.33 -19.02 -15.28
C GLN A 111 -2.60 -19.95 -14.09
N ARG A 112 -1.74 -19.90 -13.07
CA ARG A 112 -1.87 -20.72 -11.86
C ARG A 112 -2.18 -19.85 -10.66
N VAL A 113 -3.27 -20.12 -9.97
CA VAL A 113 -3.57 -19.45 -8.69
C VAL A 113 -2.72 -20.10 -7.59
N LEU A 114 -1.81 -19.32 -6.98
CA LEU A 114 -0.93 -19.81 -5.92
C LEU A 114 -1.62 -19.73 -4.56
N ALA A 115 -2.32 -18.62 -4.28
CA ALA A 115 -3.10 -18.45 -3.06
C ALA A 115 -4.24 -17.44 -3.26
N ARG A 116 -5.30 -17.62 -2.48
CA ARG A 116 -6.42 -16.67 -2.35
C ARG A 116 -6.72 -16.45 -0.88
N MET A 117 -6.98 -15.20 -0.53
CA MET A 117 -7.41 -14.81 0.81
C MET A 117 -8.77 -15.43 1.13
N ARG A 118 -8.90 -16.03 2.32
CA ARG A 118 -10.17 -16.59 2.79
C ARG A 118 -10.89 -15.58 3.71
N PRO A 119 -12.24 -15.51 3.69
CA PRO A 119 -12.99 -14.54 4.51
C PRO A 119 -12.66 -14.60 6.01
N ARG A 120 -12.49 -15.80 6.57
CA ARG A 120 -12.11 -15.99 7.99
C ARG A 120 -10.77 -15.37 8.40
N TRP A 121 -9.88 -15.10 7.44
CA TRP A 121 -8.56 -14.52 7.75
C TRP A 121 -8.62 -13.00 7.96
N TYR A 122 -9.68 -12.32 7.54
CA TYR A 122 -9.85 -10.89 7.83
C TYR A 122 -10.00 -10.60 9.33
N VAL A 123 -10.47 -11.58 10.11
CA VAL A 123 -10.59 -11.48 11.58
C VAL A 123 -9.22 -11.39 12.27
N TYR A 124 -8.12 -11.76 11.61
CA TYR A 124 -6.77 -11.60 12.14
C TYR A 124 -6.26 -10.14 12.05
N ALA A 125 -7.01 -9.23 11.44
CA ALA A 125 -6.61 -7.83 11.28
C ALA A 125 -6.21 -7.12 12.58
N PRO A 126 -6.92 -7.26 13.71
CA PRO A 126 -6.58 -6.56 14.95
C PRO A 126 -5.23 -7.00 15.53
N LEU A 127 -4.76 -8.20 15.19
CA LEU A 127 -3.43 -8.70 15.58
C LEU A 127 -2.31 -7.96 14.84
N SER A 128 -2.64 -7.33 13.71
CA SER A 128 -1.70 -6.50 12.98
C SER A 128 -1.69 -5.10 13.59
N GLY A 129 -0.65 -4.77 14.37
CA GLY A 129 -0.56 -3.49 15.08
C GLY A 129 -0.77 -2.26 14.17
N ALA A 130 -0.35 -2.34 12.90
CA ALA A 130 -0.57 -1.28 11.92
C ALA A 130 -2.06 -1.07 11.60
N TYR A 131 -2.82 -2.15 11.36
CA TYR A 131 -4.23 -2.06 11.01
C TYR A 131 -5.13 -1.79 12.21
N LEU A 132 -4.70 -2.11 13.44
CA LEU A 132 -5.43 -1.78 14.66
C LEU A 132 -5.54 -0.26 14.85
N LEU A 133 -4.46 0.47 14.57
CA LEU A 133 -4.37 1.91 14.80
C LEU A 133 -4.77 2.76 13.58
N THR A 134 -4.74 2.19 12.37
CA THR A 134 -5.05 2.92 11.12
C THR A 134 -6.39 3.69 11.18
N PRO A 135 -7.52 3.10 11.62
CA PRO A 135 -8.78 3.83 11.72
C PRO A 135 -8.73 5.05 12.64
N PHE A 136 -7.99 4.95 13.76
CA PHE A 136 -7.83 6.04 14.73
C PHE A 136 -6.90 7.12 14.22
N ALA A 137 -5.83 6.75 13.51
CA ALA A 137 -4.96 7.71 12.85
C ALA A 137 -5.74 8.52 11.80
N VAL A 138 -6.59 7.84 11.01
CA VAL A 138 -7.47 8.51 10.03
C VAL A 138 -8.50 9.39 10.74
N ALA A 139 -9.20 8.87 11.75
CA ALA A 139 -10.21 9.63 12.49
C ALA A 139 -9.60 10.85 13.19
N GLY A 140 -8.46 10.69 13.86
CA GLY A 140 -7.73 11.78 14.51
C GLY A 140 -7.22 12.83 13.52
N SER A 141 -6.71 12.40 12.36
CA SER A 141 -6.32 13.32 11.29
C SER A 141 -7.50 14.10 10.71
N LEU A 142 -8.65 13.44 10.48
CA LEU A 142 -9.87 14.10 10.02
C LEU A 142 -10.41 15.07 11.08
N LEU A 143 -10.46 14.68 12.34
CA LEU A 143 -10.89 15.55 13.44
C LEU A 143 -9.95 16.76 13.59
N GLY A 144 -8.64 16.54 13.53
CA GLY A 144 -7.65 17.62 13.62
C GLY A 144 -7.73 18.60 12.44
N THR A 145 -7.94 18.09 11.22
CA THR A 145 -8.11 18.95 10.04
C THR A 145 -9.42 19.74 10.09
N LEU A 146 -10.53 19.12 10.53
CA LEU A 146 -11.80 19.82 10.74
C LEU A 146 -11.70 20.86 11.85
N TYR A 147 -10.96 20.56 12.93
CA TYR A 147 -10.69 21.53 13.99
C TYR A 147 -9.93 22.74 13.45
N ASN A 148 -8.81 22.52 12.75
CA ASN A 148 -8.02 23.61 12.16
C ASN A 148 -8.85 24.45 11.20
N LEU A 149 -9.66 23.81 10.34
CA LEU A 149 -10.54 24.52 9.41
C LEU A 149 -11.64 25.31 10.13
N GLY A 150 -12.21 24.75 11.20
CA GLY A 150 -13.22 25.41 12.01
C GLY A 150 -12.66 26.63 12.75
N ASP A 151 -11.43 26.55 13.25
CA ASP A 151 -10.69 27.66 13.86
C ASP A 151 -10.37 28.75 12.82
N ASP A 152 -9.81 28.37 11.66
CA ASP A 152 -9.48 29.29 10.56
C ASP A 152 -10.70 30.05 10.01
N LEU A 153 -11.87 29.40 9.99
CA LEU A 153 -13.15 29.99 9.56
C LEU A 153 -13.84 30.79 10.67
N GLY A 154 -13.30 30.79 11.91
CA GLY A 154 -13.90 31.44 13.07
C GLY A 154 -15.18 30.77 13.59
N LEU A 155 -15.43 29.52 13.19
CA LEU A 155 -16.58 28.71 13.62
C LEU A 155 -16.35 28.08 15.00
N ILE A 156 -15.08 27.94 15.40
CA ILE A 156 -14.64 27.46 16.71
C ILE A 156 -14.21 28.68 17.54
N THR A 157 -15.14 29.25 18.31
CA THR A 157 -14.85 30.35 19.25
C THR A 157 -14.41 29.80 20.60
N ARG A 158 -13.52 30.50 21.32
CA ARG A 158 -13.08 30.13 22.68
C ARG A 158 -14.25 29.76 23.60
N GLU A 159 -15.33 30.53 23.53
CA GLU A 159 -16.55 30.30 24.31
C GLU A 159 -17.24 28.94 23.99
N ARG A 160 -17.25 28.50 22.73
CA ARG A 160 -17.78 27.16 22.36
C ARG A 160 -16.88 26.03 22.84
N VAL A 161 -15.57 26.22 22.79
CA VAL A 161 -14.60 25.22 23.26
C VAL A 161 -14.67 25.09 24.79
N GLU A 162 -14.81 26.21 25.50
CA GLU A 162 -14.93 26.26 26.95
C GLU A 162 -16.24 25.65 27.43
N ASN A 163 -17.37 25.99 26.80
CA ASN A 163 -18.67 25.36 27.07
C ASN A 163 -18.64 23.85 26.79
N PHE A 164 -18.03 23.43 25.68
CA PHE A 164 -17.87 22.01 25.38
C PHE A 164 -16.98 21.29 26.40
N GLY A 165 -15.92 21.95 26.89
CA GLY A 165 -15.07 21.44 27.97
C GLY A 165 -15.84 21.23 29.27
N HIS A 166 -16.69 22.19 29.66
CA HIS A 166 -17.57 22.07 30.83
C HIS A 166 -18.61 20.95 30.68
N ASP A 167 -19.22 20.81 29.50
CA ASP A 167 -20.17 19.73 29.21
C ASP A 167 -19.51 18.34 29.27
N VAL A 168 -18.27 18.23 28.78
CA VAL A 168 -17.49 16.98 28.80
C VAL A 168 -17.04 16.63 30.23
N VAL A 169 -16.62 17.62 31.03
CA VAL A 169 -16.26 17.43 32.45
C VAL A 169 -17.50 17.13 33.31
N GLY A 170 -18.68 17.58 32.88
CA GLY A 170 -19.97 17.28 33.51
C GLY A 170 -20.53 15.88 33.21
N LEU A 171 -19.88 15.09 32.33
CA LEU A 171 -20.31 13.72 32.05
C LEU A 171 -20.14 12.83 33.29
N SER A 172 -21.16 12.03 33.58
CA SER A 172 -21.04 11.03 34.64
C SER A 172 -19.91 10.04 34.33
N THR A 173 -19.25 9.55 35.37
CA THR A 173 -18.20 8.52 35.25
C THR A 173 -18.66 7.29 34.48
N ALA A 174 -19.94 6.92 34.59
CA ALA A 174 -20.57 5.84 33.84
C ALA A 174 -20.58 6.10 32.32
N VAL A 175 -20.87 7.33 31.90
CA VAL A 175 -20.87 7.69 30.46
C VAL A 175 -19.45 7.70 29.91
N VAL A 176 -18.48 8.21 30.66
CA VAL A 176 -17.06 8.17 30.27
C VAL A 176 -16.60 6.72 30.12
N LEU A 177 -16.91 5.85 31.10
CA LEU A 177 -16.56 4.43 31.04
C LEU A 177 -17.24 3.74 29.84
N ALA A 178 -18.51 4.03 29.59
CA ALA A 178 -19.24 3.49 28.44
C ALA A 178 -18.59 3.91 27.10
N LEU A 179 -18.14 5.16 26.98
CA LEU A 179 -17.43 5.65 25.80
C LEU A 179 -16.07 4.96 25.63
N VAL A 180 -15.32 4.76 26.71
CA VAL A 180 -14.04 4.03 26.67
C VAL A 180 -14.26 2.57 26.24
N ILE A 181 -15.26 1.90 26.79
CA ILE A 181 -15.64 0.53 26.39
C ILE A 181 -16.05 0.50 24.91
N LEU A 182 -16.87 1.46 24.48
CA LEU A 182 -17.28 1.58 23.08
C LEU A 182 -16.08 1.72 22.15
N VAL A 183 -15.12 2.60 22.49
CA VAL A 183 -13.88 2.77 21.71
C VAL A 183 -13.07 1.47 21.70
N LEU A 184 -12.91 0.81 22.84
CA LEU A 184 -12.16 -0.44 22.96
C LEU A 184 -12.76 -1.56 22.09
N ILE A 185 -14.09 -1.65 22.00
CA ILE A 185 -14.79 -2.60 21.12
C ILE A 185 -14.74 -2.15 19.66
N ALA A 186 -14.86 -0.85 19.39
CA ALA A 186 -14.79 -0.31 18.04
C ALA A 186 -13.40 -0.51 17.43
N MET A 187 -12.32 -0.50 18.22
CA MET A 187 -10.94 -0.68 17.73
C MET A 187 -10.76 -1.93 16.84
N PRO A 188 -11.01 -3.16 17.32
CA PRO A 188 -10.84 -4.36 16.51
C PRO A 188 -11.82 -4.43 15.34
N VAL A 189 -13.06 -3.95 15.51
CA VAL A 189 -14.06 -3.94 14.44
C VAL A 189 -13.60 -3.05 13.28
N MET A 190 -13.17 -1.82 13.60
CA MET A 190 -12.65 -0.88 12.61
C MET A 190 -11.35 -1.38 11.99
N SER A 191 -10.53 -2.10 12.74
CA SER A 191 -9.33 -2.76 12.20
C SER A 191 -9.66 -3.79 11.13
N VAL A 192 -10.64 -4.65 11.37
CA VAL A 192 -11.13 -5.63 10.39
C VAL A 192 -11.69 -4.93 9.16
N ILE A 193 -12.48 -3.87 9.33
CA ILE A 193 -13.01 -3.07 8.23
C ILE A 193 -11.87 -2.48 7.39
N ALA A 194 -10.94 -1.76 8.00
CA ALA A 194 -9.81 -1.15 7.30
C ALA A 194 -8.97 -2.20 6.57
N PHE A 195 -8.60 -3.29 7.24
CA PHE A 195 -7.83 -4.37 6.64
C PHE A 195 -8.56 -5.01 5.44
N THR A 196 -9.89 -5.17 5.55
CA THR A 196 -10.76 -5.66 4.48
C THR A 196 -10.76 -4.70 3.29
N LEU A 197 -10.91 -3.39 3.51
CA LEU A 197 -10.89 -2.39 2.44
C LEU A 197 -9.55 -2.37 1.68
N PHE A 198 -8.43 -2.53 2.39
CA PHE A 198 -7.08 -2.52 1.79
C PHE A 198 -6.63 -3.85 1.19
N ASN A 199 -7.14 -4.98 1.69
CA ASN A 199 -6.72 -6.33 1.27
C ASN A 199 -7.89 -7.19 0.75
N TRP A 200 -8.95 -6.54 0.25
CA TRP A 200 -10.09 -7.23 -0.36
C TRP A 200 -9.66 -8.08 -1.55
N ASP A 201 -10.24 -9.28 -1.66
CA ASP A 201 -10.01 -10.22 -2.77
C ASP A 201 -8.51 -10.41 -3.07
N PHE A 202 -7.71 -10.49 -2.01
CA PHE A 202 -6.28 -10.64 -2.16
C PHE A 202 -5.99 -12.00 -2.83
N THR A 203 -5.31 -11.96 -3.98
CA THR A 203 -5.01 -13.14 -4.78
C THR A 203 -3.59 -13.08 -5.29
N VAL A 204 -2.89 -14.22 -5.20
CA VAL A 204 -1.58 -14.43 -5.81
C VAL A 204 -1.73 -15.39 -6.96
N ARG A 205 -1.28 -14.97 -8.14
CA ARG A 205 -1.31 -15.75 -9.35
C ARG A 205 0.09 -15.77 -9.98
N GLU A 206 0.39 -16.84 -10.67
CA GLU A 206 1.56 -16.95 -11.53
C GLU A 206 1.09 -16.94 -12.97
N ARG A 207 1.66 -16.04 -13.77
CA ARG A 207 1.31 -15.83 -15.18
C ARG A 207 2.49 -15.19 -15.90
N ASP A 208 2.79 -15.64 -17.11
CA ASP A 208 3.82 -14.99 -17.97
C ASP A 208 5.19 -14.88 -17.27
N GLY A 209 5.60 -15.94 -16.56
CA GLY A 209 6.87 -15.96 -15.79
C GLY A 209 6.92 -14.96 -14.63
N SER A 210 5.79 -14.35 -14.27
CA SER A 210 5.66 -13.34 -13.23
C SER A 210 4.70 -13.79 -12.13
N VAL A 211 5.02 -13.43 -10.89
CA VAL A 211 4.14 -13.58 -9.72
C VAL A 211 3.36 -12.28 -9.55
N ILE A 212 2.05 -12.36 -9.69
CA ILE A 212 1.11 -11.25 -9.65
C ILE A 212 0.32 -11.31 -8.34
N ALA A 213 0.45 -10.28 -7.51
CA ALA A 213 -0.34 -10.09 -6.30
C ALA A 213 -1.37 -8.96 -6.51
N GLU A 214 -2.65 -9.31 -6.52
CA GLU A 214 -3.77 -8.37 -6.65
C GLU A 214 -4.48 -8.19 -5.31
N ARG A 215 -4.86 -6.96 -4.97
CA ARG A 215 -5.61 -6.66 -3.74
C ARG A 215 -6.35 -5.33 -3.76
N GLY A 216 -7.30 -5.19 -2.84
CA GLY A 216 -7.91 -3.93 -2.43
C GLY A 216 -9.26 -3.64 -3.07
N LEU A 217 -10.11 -2.93 -2.32
CA LEU A 217 -11.44 -2.50 -2.75
C LEU A 217 -11.46 -1.01 -3.11
N VAL A 218 -10.94 -0.16 -2.21
CA VAL A 218 -10.86 1.30 -2.42
C VAL A 218 -9.80 1.61 -3.49
N THR A 219 -8.60 1.08 -3.30
CA THR A 219 -7.53 1.17 -4.29
C THR A 219 -7.20 -0.24 -4.74
N ARG A 220 -7.58 -0.56 -5.98
CA ARG A 220 -7.23 -1.85 -6.59
C ARG A 220 -5.77 -1.77 -7.01
N ARG A 221 -4.95 -2.66 -6.48
CA ARG A 221 -3.51 -2.70 -6.72
C ARG A 221 -3.12 -4.07 -7.26
N SER A 222 -2.27 -4.09 -8.27
CA SER A 222 -1.75 -5.29 -8.93
C SER A 222 -0.23 -5.16 -9.04
N VAL A 223 0.49 -5.85 -8.16
CA VAL A 223 1.96 -5.87 -8.16
C VAL A 223 2.42 -7.11 -8.90
N SER A 224 3.16 -6.93 -9.98
CA SER A 224 3.72 -8.03 -10.79
C SER A 224 5.23 -8.05 -10.64
N LEU A 225 5.76 -9.20 -10.23
CA LEU A 225 7.16 -9.41 -9.91
C LEU A 225 7.71 -10.53 -10.80
N GLU A 226 8.87 -10.32 -11.44
CA GLU A 226 9.49 -11.35 -12.29
C GLU A 226 9.96 -12.54 -11.44
N ARG A 227 9.52 -13.76 -11.76
CA ARG A 227 9.81 -14.98 -10.96
C ARG A 227 11.31 -15.25 -10.84
N ARG A 228 12.07 -15.09 -11.94
CA ARG A 228 13.53 -15.25 -12.00
C ARG A 228 14.29 -14.37 -11.00
N ARG A 229 13.71 -13.22 -10.66
CA ARG A 229 14.35 -12.22 -9.78
C ARG A 229 13.93 -12.38 -8.32
N LEU A 230 12.92 -13.20 -8.04
CA LEU A 230 12.53 -13.57 -6.69
C LEU A 230 13.61 -14.49 -6.12
N ARG A 231 14.34 -14.01 -5.11
CA ARG A 231 15.44 -14.75 -4.48
C ARG A 231 15.04 -15.44 -3.19
N GLY A 232 14.00 -14.94 -2.54
CA GLY A 232 13.55 -15.44 -1.25
C GLY A 232 12.12 -15.02 -0.95
N VAL A 233 11.60 -15.55 0.15
CA VAL A 233 10.35 -15.13 0.76
C VAL A 233 10.63 -14.87 2.22
N GLU A 234 9.99 -13.84 2.72
CA GLU A 234 10.12 -13.43 4.11
C GLU A 234 8.83 -13.78 4.84
N LEU A 235 8.94 -14.49 5.96
CA LEU A 235 7.84 -14.73 6.89
C LEU A 235 7.95 -13.72 8.02
N ILE A 236 7.00 -12.80 8.08
CA ILE A 236 6.97 -11.73 9.07
C ILE A 236 5.81 -12.00 10.02
N ASP A 237 6.11 -12.07 11.32
CA ASP A 237 5.13 -12.11 12.39
C ASP A 237 5.50 -11.10 13.50
N ASN A 238 4.49 -10.59 14.20
CA ASN A 238 4.65 -9.84 15.44
C ASN A 238 4.28 -10.73 16.64
N PRO A 239 4.53 -10.31 17.91
CA PRO A 239 4.23 -11.18 19.07
C PRO A 239 2.79 -11.69 19.15
N PHE A 240 1.79 -10.87 18.77
CA PHE A 240 0.38 -11.25 18.76
C PHE A 240 0.04 -12.19 17.59
N GLU A 241 0.56 -11.89 16.40
CA GLU A 241 0.45 -12.76 15.21
C GLU A 241 1.09 -14.13 15.49
N ARG A 242 2.27 -14.14 16.10
CA ARG A 242 3.01 -15.36 16.48
C ARG A 242 2.25 -16.20 17.50
N LEU A 243 1.66 -15.57 18.53
CA LEU A 243 0.83 -16.26 19.51
C LEU A 243 -0.41 -16.89 18.86
N ALA A 244 -1.02 -16.20 17.90
CA ALA A 244 -2.18 -16.70 17.16
C ALA A 244 -1.82 -17.68 16.02
N GLY A 245 -0.54 -17.99 15.79
CA GLY A 245 -0.09 -18.84 14.69
C GLY A 245 -0.34 -18.23 13.30
N VAL A 246 -0.32 -16.91 13.18
CA VAL A 246 -0.52 -16.14 11.96
C VAL A 246 0.81 -15.56 11.49
N ALA A 247 1.02 -15.56 10.18
CA ALA A 247 2.20 -14.95 9.56
C ALA A 247 1.83 -14.22 8.27
N ARG A 248 2.71 -13.31 7.87
CA ARG A 248 2.63 -12.54 6.63
C ARG A 248 3.75 -13.00 5.71
N VAL A 249 3.50 -13.01 4.41
CA VAL A 249 4.50 -13.45 3.42
C VAL A 249 4.89 -12.26 2.56
N GLY A 250 6.18 -11.94 2.52
CA GLY A 250 6.80 -11.00 1.59
C GLY A 250 7.66 -11.72 0.55
N ALA A 251 7.85 -11.09 -0.61
CA ALA A 251 8.84 -11.51 -1.59
C ALA A 251 10.16 -10.76 -1.37
N LEU A 252 11.27 -11.48 -1.28
CA LEU A 252 12.61 -10.92 -1.25
C LEU A 252 13.16 -10.90 -2.67
N ILE A 253 13.39 -9.69 -3.18
CA ILE A 253 13.97 -9.46 -4.49
C ILE A 253 15.23 -8.64 -4.31
N THR A 254 16.32 -9.12 -4.90
CA THR A 254 17.60 -8.42 -4.84
C THR A 254 17.49 -7.03 -5.42
N GLY A 255 18.07 -6.06 -4.71
CA GLY A 255 18.17 -4.65 -5.07
C GLY A 255 16.84 -3.97 -5.41
N LEU A 256 15.72 -4.45 -4.87
CA LEU A 256 14.49 -3.67 -4.82
C LEU A 256 14.64 -2.65 -3.68
N GLY A 257 14.35 -1.38 -3.94
CA GLY A 257 14.30 -0.35 -2.89
C GLY A 257 13.00 -0.48 -2.09
N ASP A 258 12.17 0.56 -2.11
CA ASP A 258 10.94 0.61 -1.32
C ASP A 258 9.85 -0.39 -1.79
N ALA A 259 10.05 -1.04 -2.95
CA ALA A 259 9.18 -2.13 -3.37
C ALA A 259 9.36 -3.43 -2.59
N ALA A 260 10.39 -3.58 -1.75
CA ALA A 260 10.46 -4.68 -0.78
C ALA A 260 9.22 -4.69 0.14
N HIS A 261 8.70 -3.51 0.54
CA HIS A 261 7.44 -3.38 1.26
C HIS A 261 6.20 -3.61 0.37
N ARG A 262 6.34 -3.50 -0.95
CA ARG A 262 5.26 -3.62 -1.94
C ARG A 262 5.04 -5.05 -2.43
N GLY A 263 6.08 -5.89 -2.39
CA GLY A 263 6.05 -7.31 -2.78
C GLY A 263 5.38 -8.24 -1.77
N ARG A 264 4.32 -7.81 -1.09
CA ARG A 264 3.61 -8.66 -0.12
C ARG A 264 2.81 -9.73 -0.86
N LEU A 265 3.11 -11.00 -0.58
CA LEU A 265 2.48 -12.17 -1.17
C LEU A 265 1.32 -12.70 -0.32
N LEU A 266 1.28 -12.46 1.00
CA LEU A 266 0.08 -12.70 1.82
C LEU A 266 0.01 -11.67 2.94
N PRO A 267 -1.18 -11.06 3.19
CA PRO A 267 -1.30 -9.99 4.15
C PRO A 267 -1.35 -10.47 5.60
N ALA A 268 -2.18 -11.46 5.92
CA ALA A 268 -2.25 -12.16 7.20
C ALA A 268 -2.92 -13.53 6.97
N ALA A 269 -2.23 -14.63 7.26
CA ALA A 269 -2.76 -15.97 7.07
C ALA A 269 -2.19 -16.94 8.12
N PRO A 270 -2.88 -18.08 8.40
CA PRO A 270 -2.33 -19.11 9.26
C PRO A 270 -0.95 -19.58 8.77
N ARG A 271 -0.02 -19.79 9.70
CA ARG A 271 1.38 -20.13 9.41
C ARG A 271 1.56 -21.32 8.45
N PRO A 272 0.81 -22.45 8.56
CA PRO A 272 0.93 -23.55 7.61
C PRO A 272 0.57 -23.14 6.17
N VAL A 273 -0.34 -22.18 6.01
CA VAL A 273 -0.71 -21.67 4.68
C VAL A 273 0.39 -20.78 4.13
N ALA A 274 0.95 -19.91 4.97
CA ALA A 274 2.08 -19.05 4.62
C ALA A 274 3.29 -19.88 4.15
N GLU A 275 3.64 -20.94 4.91
CA GLU A 275 4.71 -21.88 4.57
C GLU A 275 4.39 -22.66 3.27
N SER A 276 3.14 -23.10 3.07
CA SER A 276 2.74 -23.76 1.83
C SER A 276 2.81 -22.83 0.60
N LEU A 277 2.54 -21.53 0.77
CA LEU A 277 2.72 -20.55 -0.30
C LEU A 277 4.20 -20.32 -0.57
N ALA A 278 5.02 -20.13 0.47
CA ALA A 278 6.46 -20.01 0.36
C ALA A 278 7.04 -21.20 -0.43
N ALA A 279 6.61 -22.42 -0.10
CA ALA A 279 7.04 -23.63 -0.80
C ALA A 279 6.64 -23.65 -2.29
N ARG A 280 5.47 -23.13 -2.64
CA ARG A 280 5.04 -22.99 -4.05
C ARG A 280 5.80 -21.89 -4.80
N VAL A 281 6.25 -20.85 -4.10
CA VAL A 281 6.92 -19.67 -4.68
C VAL A 281 8.44 -19.83 -4.80
N LEU A 282 9.09 -20.68 -4.02
CA LEU A 282 10.53 -20.91 -4.13
C LEU A 282 10.93 -22.36 -4.36
N GLY A 283 10.02 -23.30 -4.14
CA GLY A 283 10.38 -24.71 -3.95
C GLY A 283 10.54 -25.04 -2.46
N PRO A 284 11.11 -26.21 -2.12
CA PRO A 284 11.20 -26.70 -0.74
C PRO A 284 11.79 -25.63 0.19
N VAL A 285 11.01 -25.21 1.19
CA VAL A 285 11.51 -24.28 2.21
C VAL A 285 12.40 -25.10 3.15
N PRO A 286 13.68 -24.71 3.33
CA PRO A 286 14.58 -25.45 4.21
C PRO A 286 14.08 -25.49 5.66
N ALA A 287 14.63 -26.44 6.42
CA ALA A 287 14.33 -26.74 7.82
C ALA A 287 14.20 -25.48 8.71
N PRO A 288 13.49 -25.57 9.87
CA PRO A 288 13.30 -24.43 10.76
C PRO A 288 14.62 -23.73 11.08
N LEU A 289 14.57 -22.39 11.09
CA LEU A 289 15.71 -21.55 11.41
C LEU A 289 16.27 -21.93 12.78
N ILE A 290 17.57 -22.18 12.85
CA ILE A 290 18.26 -22.44 14.11
C ILE A 290 18.22 -21.15 14.93
N ALA A 291 17.70 -21.23 16.15
CA ALA A 291 17.66 -20.08 17.05
C ALA A 291 19.08 -19.56 17.29
N HIS A 292 19.26 -18.23 17.27
CA HIS A 292 20.53 -17.63 17.63
C HIS A 292 20.96 -18.05 19.04
N PRO A 293 22.26 -18.37 19.24
CA PRO A 293 22.76 -18.68 20.56
C PRO A 293 22.53 -17.49 21.51
N PRO A 294 22.34 -17.72 22.82
CA PRO A 294 22.08 -16.66 23.79
C PRO A 294 23.10 -15.50 23.73
N ALA A 295 24.37 -15.82 23.48
CA ALA A 295 25.46 -14.85 23.34
C ALA A 295 25.28 -13.86 22.17
N ALA A 296 24.55 -14.25 21.11
CA ALA A 296 24.28 -13.38 19.96
C ALA A 296 23.04 -12.47 20.16
N ARG A 297 22.22 -12.71 21.20
CA ARG A 297 21.02 -11.90 21.48
C ARG A 297 21.34 -10.50 22.03
N GLY A 298 22.55 -10.29 22.53
CA GLY A 298 23.00 -9.01 23.12
C GLY A 298 23.77 -8.09 22.18
N ARG A 299 24.09 -8.51 20.95
CA ARG A 299 24.74 -7.64 19.96
C ARG A 299 23.68 -6.90 19.15
N ARG A 300 23.52 -5.61 19.44
CA ARG A 300 22.85 -4.64 18.56
C ARG A 300 23.89 -3.82 17.83
#